data_AF-A0A9Q7FFZ6-F1
#
_entry.id   AF-A0A9Q7FFZ6-F1
#
_cell.length_a   1.000
_cell.length_b   1.000
_cell.length_c   1.000
_cell.angle_alpha   90.00
_cell.angle_beta   90.00
_cell.angle_gamma   90.00
#
_symmetry.space_group_name_H-M   'P 1'
#
loop_
_entity.id
_entity.type
_entity.pdbx_description
1 polymer ?
#
loop_
_entity_poly.entity_id
_entity_poly.type
_entity_poly.pdbx_seq_one_letter_code
_entity_poly.pdbx_strand_id
1 'polypeptide(L)'
;MSITTLETGIAPIFRAGTSDAEIEAAALKLIARRKQLVLFWQIAILVITIALWELTSRFNIIDPFFYSSPSSIASRLYEWATEGTTEGSLWYNLWVTMEEALIGFFAGSITGVLVGVGLGRNRFLADIFSVYIKAINSIPRVVLAPIFIMIMGLGLASKVALAFIMVFFVVFANAFQGVREADRNMIANARILGASDWQVTREVIVPSAMSWIFASLHVSFGFAIIGAIVGEFVGARYGIGQLISIAKGTFDAAGMFAAIILVMFVTLIAEFIMTMVENRLAKWRPQQHMDAQ
;
A
#
# COMPACT_ATOMS: atom_id res chain seq x y z
N MET A 1 22.99 -16.78 28.37
CA MET A 1 24.24 -16.01 28.54
C MET A 1 24.81 -15.77 27.14
N SER A 2 24.60 -14.56 26.62
CA SER A 2 25.41 -13.87 25.59
C SER A 2 24.57 -12.70 25.08
N ILE A 3 24.75 -11.57 25.75
CA ILE A 3 24.26 -10.26 25.34
C ILE A 3 25.24 -9.81 24.25
N THR A 4 24.79 -9.75 23.00
CA THR A 4 25.60 -9.21 21.91
C THR A 4 25.50 -7.69 21.97
N THR A 5 26.49 -7.09 22.59
CA THR A 5 26.76 -5.65 22.62
C THR A 5 26.96 -5.11 21.20
N LEU A 6 25.96 -4.42 20.66
CA LEU A 6 26.15 -3.45 19.57
C LEU A 6 26.20 -2.05 20.18
N GLU A 7 27.29 -1.75 20.87
CA GLU A 7 27.66 -0.38 21.25
C GLU A 7 28.97 -0.02 20.53
N THR A 8 28.85 0.61 19.36
CA THR A 8 29.92 1.44 18.81
C THR A 8 29.35 2.80 18.45
N GLY A 9 29.40 3.71 19.44
CA GLY A 9 29.03 5.11 19.25
C GLY A 9 28.85 5.90 20.55
N ILE A 10 29.83 5.85 21.46
CA ILE A 10 29.95 6.70 22.66
C ILE A 10 28.68 6.75 23.51
N ALA A 11 28.50 5.77 24.40
CA ALA A 11 27.55 5.92 25.50
C ALA A 11 27.91 7.18 26.30
N PRO A 12 26.96 8.09 26.58
CA PRO A 12 27.24 9.28 27.39
C PRO A 12 27.78 8.84 28.76
N ILE A 13 29.01 9.27 29.08
CA ILE A 13 29.62 9.01 30.39
C ILE A 13 28.93 9.93 31.40
N PHE A 14 27.87 9.44 32.03
CA PHE A 14 27.18 10.17 33.09
C PHE A 14 28.03 10.14 34.37
N ARG A 15 28.46 11.32 34.83
CA ARG A 15 29.17 11.46 36.10
C ARG A 15 28.17 11.36 37.25
N ALA A 16 28.57 10.74 38.37
CA ALA A 16 27.76 10.75 39.59
C ALA A 16 27.48 12.21 40.01
N GLY A 17 26.20 12.58 40.10
CA GLY A 17 25.74 13.96 40.33
C GLY A 17 25.19 14.70 39.09
N THR A 18 25.07 14.04 37.94
CA THR A 18 24.33 14.58 36.79
C THR A 18 22.84 14.61 37.09
N SER A 19 22.19 15.74 36.82
CA SER A 19 20.74 15.87 37.06
C SER A 19 19.95 15.11 35.99
N ASP A 20 18.76 14.63 36.33
CA ASP A 20 17.87 13.95 35.37
C ASP A 20 17.62 14.80 34.10
N ALA A 21 17.60 16.13 34.25
CA ALA A 21 17.47 17.09 33.15
C ALA A 21 18.67 17.10 32.20
N GLU A 22 19.89 16.89 32.69
CA GLU A 22 21.10 16.80 31.86
C GLU A 22 21.14 15.47 31.07
N ILE A 23 20.66 14.39 31.68
CA ILE A 23 20.52 13.08 31.04
C ILE A 23 19.48 13.14 29.92
N GLU A 24 18.31 13.72 30.19
CA GLU A 24 17.24 13.90 29.20
C GLU A 24 17.67 14.81 28.04
N ALA A 25 18.34 15.93 28.33
CA ALA A 25 18.85 16.83 27.29
C ALA A 25 19.94 16.17 26.41
N ALA A 26 20.80 15.32 26.98
CA ALA A 26 21.79 14.56 26.22
C ALA A 26 21.12 13.49 25.33
N ALA A 27 20.11 12.78 25.84
CA ALA A 27 19.34 11.79 25.09
C ALA A 27 18.59 12.43 23.91
N LEU A 28 17.91 13.56 24.12
CA LEU A 28 17.20 14.30 23.08
C LEU A 28 18.16 14.79 21.97
N LYS A 29 19.36 15.25 22.32
CA LYS A 29 20.40 15.64 21.35
C LYS A 29 20.88 14.46 20.51
N LEU A 30 21.07 13.28 21.10
CA LEU A 30 21.46 12.06 20.38
C LEU A 30 20.36 11.61 19.40
N ILE A 31 19.10 11.66 19.83
CA ILE A 31 17.94 11.34 18.96
C ILE A 31 17.85 12.33 17.79
N ALA A 32 17.97 13.63 18.05
CA ALA A 32 17.94 14.66 17.01
C ALA A 32 19.10 14.49 16.01
N ARG A 33 20.32 14.23 16.51
CA ARG A 33 21.51 13.97 15.67
C ARG A 33 21.33 12.71 14.83
N ARG A 34 20.80 11.63 15.40
CA ARG A 34 20.48 10.40 14.65
C ARG A 34 19.46 10.67 13.55
N LYS A 35 18.37 11.40 13.85
CA LYS A 35 17.37 11.78 12.84
C LYS A 35 17.98 12.61 11.70
N GLN A 36 18.84 13.58 12.02
CA GLN A 36 19.55 14.39 11.02
C GLN A 36 20.52 13.56 10.18
N LEU A 37 21.28 12.64 10.79
CA LEU A 37 22.17 11.73 10.07
C LEU A 37 21.40 10.79 9.15
N VAL A 38 20.28 10.24 9.62
CA VAL A 38 19.40 9.39 8.80
C VAL A 38 18.85 10.18 7.61
N LEU A 39 18.33 11.39 7.83
CA LEU A 39 17.83 12.24 6.77
C LEU A 39 18.93 12.61 5.76
N PHE A 40 20.12 12.96 6.26
CA PHE A 40 21.28 13.24 5.41
C PHE A 40 21.60 12.04 4.51
N TRP A 41 21.70 10.83 5.06
CA TRP A 41 22.01 9.64 4.27
C TRP A 41 20.87 9.26 3.31
N GLN A 42 19.60 9.44 3.69
CA GLN A 42 18.45 9.24 2.80
C GLN A 42 18.52 10.17 1.58
N ILE A 43 18.77 11.46 1.81
CA ILE A 43 18.91 12.46 0.73
C ILE A 43 20.17 12.17 -0.09
N ALA A 44 21.30 11.84 0.55
CA ALA A 44 22.55 11.54 -0.15
C ALA A 44 22.40 10.33 -1.06
N ILE A 45 21.79 9.24 -0.59
CA ILE A 45 21.52 8.04 -1.41
C ILE A 45 20.64 8.41 -2.60
N LEU A 46 19.54 9.12 -2.38
CA LEU A 46 18.64 9.55 -3.45
C LEU A 46 19.37 10.39 -4.52
N VAL A 47 20.12 11.40 -4.08
CA VAL A 47 20.86 12.30 -4.98
C VAL A 47 21.93 11.54 -5.74
N ILE A 48 22.69 10.66 -5.08
CA ILE A 48 23.73 9.84 -5.72
C ILE A 48 23.11 8.89 -6.75
N THR A 49 22.00 8.23 -6.44
CA THR A 49 21.31 7.34 -7.38
C THR A 49 20.81 8.08 -8.61
N ILE A 50 20.17 9.25 -8.43
CA ILE A 50 19.69 10.08 -9.55
C ILE A 50 20.87 10.60 -10.38
N ALA A 51 21.94 11.07 -9.73
CA ALA A 51 23.13 11.57 -10.42
C ALA A 51 23.82 10.46 -11.21
N LEU A 52 23.97 9.26 -10.64
CA LEU A 52 24.54 8.11 -11.34
C LEU A 52 23.69 7.71 -12.54
N TRP A 53 22.35 7.68 -12.42
CA TRP A 53 21.46 7.38 -13.54
C TRP A 53 21.57 8.43 -14.65
N GLU A 54 21.55 9.72 -14.31
CA GLU A 54 21.71 10.81 -15.27
C GLU A 54 23.07 10.76 -15.98
N LEU A 55 24.17 10.57 -15.25
CA LEU A 55 25.52 10.52 -15.82
C LEU A 55 25.70 9.27 -16.71
N THR A 56 25.27 8.10 -16.24
CA THR A 56 25.41 6.86 -17.02
C THR A 56 24.59 6.90 -18.31
N SER A 57 23.40 7.52 -18.28
CA SER A 57 22.59 7.76 -19.47
C SER A 57 23.26 8.78 -20.41
N ARG A 58 23.69 9.95 -19.90
CA ARG A 58 24.35 10.99 -20.72
C ARG A 58 25.64 10.52 -21.39
N PHE A 59 26.43 9.69 -20.71
CA PHE A 59 27.67 9.14 -21.26
C PHE A 59 27.45 7.87 -22.08
N ASN A 60 26.20 7.45 -22.34
CA ASN A 60 25.85 6.22 -23.05
C ASN A 60 26.51 4.95 -22.44
N ILE A 61 26.74 4.96 -21.13
CA ILE A 61 27.15 3.74 -20.39
C ILE A 61 25.97 2.77 -20.35
N ILE A 62 24.76 3.31 -20.19
CA ILE A 62 23.50 2.63 -20.43
C ILE A 62 22.83 3.28 -21.64
N ASP A 63 22.09 2.49 -22.42
CA ASP A 63 21.40 2.99 -23.61
C ASP A 63 20.19 3.85 -23.22
N PRO A 64 20.20 5.18 -23.50
CA PRO A 64 19.10 6.07 -23.14
C PRO A 64 17.76 5.68 -23.78
N PHE A 65 17.79 4.91 -24.89
CA PHE A 65 16.59 4.40 -25.52
C PHE A 65 15.77 3.49 -24.60
N PHE A 66 16.43 2.66 -23.78
CA PHE A 66 15.76 1.75 -22.85
C PHE A 66 15.59 2.33 -21.45
N TYR A 67 16.57 3.12 -20.99
CA TYR A 67 16.63 3.55 -19.59
C TYR A 67 16.24 5.02 -19.38
N SER A 68 16.09 5.81 -20.45
CA SER A 68 15.87 7.25 -20.38
C SER A 68 16.90 7.98 -19.50
N SER A 69 16.62 9.23 -19.12
CA SER A 69 17.36 9.98 -18.12
C SER A 69 16.38 10.67 -17.16
N PRO A 70 16.75 10.86 -15.88
CA PRO A 70 15.97 11.66 -14.94
C PRO A 70 15.52 13.02 -15.50
N SER A 71 16.41 13.72 -16.23
CA SER A 71 16.08 14.98 -16.90
C SER A 71 15.00 14.85 -17.96
N SER A 72 15.06 13.81 -18.81
CA SER A 72 14.07 13.55 -19.86
C SER A 72 12.71 13.15 -19.29
N ILE A 73 12.73 12.43 -18.16
CA ILE A 73 11.50 12.07 -17.44
C ILE A 73 10.85 13.33 -16.83
N ALA A 74 11.65 14.20 -16.22
CA ALA A 74 11.17 15.45 -15.65
C ALA A 74 10.59 16.38 -16.73
N SER A 75 11.25 16.50 -17.89
CA SER A 75 10.72 17.27 -19.01
C SER A 75 9.42 16.69 -19.53
N ARG A 76 9.30 15.36 -19.60
CA ARG A 76 8.07 14.71 -20.07
C ARG A 76 6.91 14.88 -19.09
N LEU A 77 7.16 14.80 -17.78
CA LEU A 77 6.16 15.10 -16.75
C LEU A 77 5.69 16.56 -16.84
N TYR A 78 6.62 17.49 -17.06
CA TYR A 78 6.29 18.91 -17.25
C TYR A 78 5.41 19.11 -18.49
N GLU A 79 5.84 18.58 -19.64
CA GLU A 79 5.08 18.59 -20.91
C GLU A 79 3.66 18.04 -20.71
N TRP A 80 3.51 16.86 -20.12
CA TRP A 80 2.20 16.27 -19.86
C TRP A 80 1.33 17.11 -18.90
N ALA A 81 1.94 17.75 -17.91
CA ALA A 81 1.21 18.57 -16.94
C ALA A 81 0.73 19.91 -17.53
N THR A 82 1.49 20.52 -18.44
CA THR A 82 1.20 21.85 -19.01
C THR A 82 0.53 21.80 -20.38
N GLU A 83 0.98 20.91 -21.26
CA GLU A 83 0.55 20.81 -22.66
C GLU A 83 -0.44 19.65 -22.85
N GLY A 84 -0.38 18.65 -21.99
CA GLY A 84 -1.24 17.46 -22.04
C GLY A 84 -0.56 16.26 -22.68
N THR A 85 -1.33 15.19 -22.87
CA THR A 85 -0.87 13.95 -23.50
C THR A 85 -1.59 13.73 -24.83
N THR A 86 -1.18 12.72 -25.60
CA THR A 86 -1.91 12.32 -26.82
C THR A 86 -3.37 11.92 -26.55
N GLU A 87 -3.67 11.46 -25.32
CA GLU A 87 -5.01 11.08 -24.87
C GLU A 87 -5.70 12.20 -24.09
N GLY A 88 -5.27 13.44 -24.28
CA GLY A 88 -5.81 14.62 -23.60
C GLY A 88 -5.09 14.94 -22.28
N SER A 89 -5.75 15.69 -21.41
CA SER A 89 -5.14 16.21 -20.18
C SER A 89 -4.60 15.10 -19.28
N LEU A 90 -3.39 15.28 -18.75
CA LEU A 90 -2.81 14.38 -17.75
C LEU A 90 -3.73 14.23 -16.54
N TRP A 91 -4.35 15.33 -16.11
CA TRP A 91 -5.24 15.38 -14.95
C TRP A 91 -6.52 14.56 -15.17
N TYR A 92 -7.01 14.50 -16.41
CA TYR A 92 -8.16 13.66 -16.76
C TYR A 92 -7.78 12.17 -16.71
N ASN A 93 -6.63 11.80 -17.28
CA ASN A 93 -6.13 10.43 -17.22
C ASN A 93 -5.87 9.97 -15.77
N LEU A 94 -5.27 10.84 -14.95
CA LEU A 94 -5.10 10.60 -13.52
C LEU A 94 -6.45 10.43 -12.80
N TRP A 95 -7.43 11.28 -13.10
CA TRP A 95 -8.76 11.17 -12.52
C TRP A 95 -9.44 9.84 -12.84
N VAL A 96 -9.37 9.40 -14.11
CA VAL A 96 -9.94 8.12 -14.55
C VAL A 96 -9.35 6.95 -13.76
N THR A 97 -8.01 6.87 -13.65
CA THR A 97 -7.35 5.81 -12.87
C THR A 97 -7.75 5.86 -11.39
N MET A 98 -7.85 7.06 -10.81
CA MET A 98 -8.26 7.23 -9.42
C MET A 98 -9.73 6.84 -9.19
N GLU A 99 -10.63 7.16 -10.12
CA GLU A 99 -12.03 6.75 -10.05
C GLU A 99 -12.16 5.22 -10.08
N GLU A 100 -11.47 4.57 -11.02
CA GLU A 100 -11.43 3.11 -11.13
C GLU A 100 -10.91 2.45 -9.85
N ALA A 101 -9.79 2.95 -9.33
CA ALA A 101 -9.16 2.44 -8.12
C ALA A 101 -10.04 2.67 -6.88
N LEU A 102 -10.61 3.85 -6.70
CA LEU A 102 -11.43 4.18 -5.53
C LEU A 102 -12.73 3.37 -5.49
N ILE A 103 -13.43 3.24 -6.62
CA ILE A 103 -14.67 2.44 -6.67
C ILE A 103 -14.34 0.97 -6.36
N GLY A 104 -13.29 0.42 -6.99
CA GLY A 104 -12.84 -0.94 -6.73
C GLY A 104 -12.40 -1.15 -5.28
N PHE A 105 -11.67 -0.18 -4.71
CA PHE A 105 -11.22 -0.18 -3.32
C PHE A 105 -12.38 -0.21 -2.33
N PHE A 106 -13.35 0.70 -2.45
CA PHE A 106 -14.47 0.74 -1.51
C PHE A 106 -15.37 -0.48 -1.65
N ALA A 107 -15.75 -0.85 -2.88
CA ALA A 107 -16.59 -2.01 -3.12
C ALA A 107 -15.90 -3.30 -2.64
N GLY A 108 -14.62 -3.48 -2.97
CA GLY A 108 -13.82 -4.64 -2.61
C GLY A 108 -13.59 -4.73 -1.09
N SER A 109 -13.29 -3.60 -0.44
CA SER A 109 -13.08 -3.57 1.00
C SER A 109 -14.35 -3.88 1.78
N ILE A 110 -15.47 -3.24 1.43
CA ILE A 110 -16.76 -3.45 2.11
C ILE A 110 -17.19 -4.91 1.97
N THR A 111 -17.21 -5.42 0.74
CA THR A 111 -17.61 -6.81 0.48
C THR A 111 -16.62 -7.82 1.07
N GLY A 112 -15.32 -7.54 1.01
CA GLY A 112 -14.28 -8.37 1.60
C GLY A 112 -14.42 -8.50 3.11
N VAL A 113 -14.66 -7.39 3.83
CA VAL A 113 -14.94 -7.41 5.27
C VAL A 113 -16.21 -8.21 5.57
N LEU A 114 -17.31 -7.92 4.88
CA LEU A 114 -18.60 -8.59 5.14
C LEU A 114 -18.51 -10.10 4.95
N VAL A 115 -17.94 -10.54 3.82
CA VAL A 115 -17.79 -11.96 3.50
C VAL A 115 -16.74 -12.62 4.40
N GLY A 116 -15.62 -11.94 4.68
CA GLY A 116 -14.54 -12.46 5.51
C GLY A 116 -14.98 -12.67 6.96
N VAL A 117 -15.65 -11.68 7.56
CA VAL A 117 -16.20 -11.78 8.91
C VAL A 117 -17.34 -12.80 8.98
N GLY A 118 -18.27 -12.76 8.01
CA GLY A 118 -19.41 -13.67 7.96
C GLY A 118 -18.98 -15.14 7.85
N LEU A 119 -18.05 -15.43 6.94
CA LEU A 119 -17.54 -16.78 6.74
C LEU A 119 -16.60 -17.22 7.87
N GLY A 120 -15.75 -16.33 8.38
CA GLY A 120 -14.83 -16.62 9.48
C GLY A 120 -15.54 -16.99 10.79
N ARG A 121 -16.73 -16.42 11.03
CA ARG A 121 -17.55 -16.72 12.20
C ARG A 121 -18.15 -18.13 12.16
N ASN A 122 -18.55 -18.61 10.98
CA ASN A 122 -19.21 -19.91 10.84
C ASN A 122 -18.19 -21.00 10.50
N ARG A 123 -17.74 -21.76 11.51
CA ARG A 123 -16.77 -22.85 11.33
C ARG A 123 -17.18 -23.88 10.29
N PHE A 124 -18.46 -24.29 10.30
CA PHE A 124 -18.96 -25.29 9.36
C PHE A 124 -18.86 -24.80 7.91
N LEU A 125 -19.30 -23.56 7.64
CA LEU A 125 -19.15 -22.97 6.31
C LEU A 125 -17.68 -22.76 5.94
N ALA A 126 -16.86 -22.27 6.88
CA ALA A 126 -15.43 -22.09 6.64
C ALA A 126 -14.74 -23.40 6.25
N ASP A 127 -15.09 -24.51 6.90
CA ASP A 127 -14.52 -25.82 6.61
C ASP A 127 -14.97 -26.33 5.22
N ILE A 128 -16.25 -26.16 4.87
CA ILE A 128 -16.78 -26.46 3.52
C ILE A 128 -16.06 -25.64 2.45
N PHE A 129 -15.95 -24.33 2.67
CA PHE A 129 -15.38 -23.40 1.69
C PHE A 129 -13.85 -23.43 1.65
N SER A 130 -13.18 -24.08 2.61
CA SER A 130 -11.72 -24.05 2.76
C SER A 130 -10.96 -24.48 1.49
N VAL A 131 -11.44 -25.51 0.79
CA VAL A 131 -10.84 -25.98 -0.47
C VAL A 131 -11.03 -24.97 -1.60
N TYR A 132 -12.20 -24.36 -1.69
CA TYR A 132 -12.52 -23.37 -2.73
C TYR A 132 -11.79 -22.06 -2.50
N ILE A 133 -11.66 -21.62 -1.24
CA ILE A 133 -10.86 -20.44 -0.87
C ILE A 133 -9.41 -20.65 -1.30
N LYS A 134 -8.83 -21.83 -1.01
CA LYS A 134 -7.46 -22.17 -1.42
C LYS A 134 -7.32 -22.17 -2.95
N ALA A 135 -8.25 -22.80 -3.65
CA ALA A 135 -8.24 -22.88 -5.12
C ALA A 135 -8.36 -21.50 -5.78
N ILE A 136 -9.25 -20.64 -5.29
CA ILE A 136 -9.40 -19.29 -5.85
C ILE A 136 -8.18 -18.43 -5.55
N ASN A 137 -7.56 -18.60 -4.37
CA ASN A 137 -6.36 -17.84 -4.00
C ASN A 137 -5.12 -18.19 -4.82
N SER A 138 -5.07 -19.36 -5.48
CA SER A 138 -3.95 -19.74 -6.33
C SER A 138 -4.00 -19.10 -7.72
N ILE A 139 -5.15 -18.55 -8.13
CA ILE A 139 -5.31 -17.92 -9.44
C ILE A 139 -4.58 -16.57 -9.45
N PRO A 140 -3.67 -16.32 -10.41
CA PRO A 140 -3.10 -15.00 -10.61
C PRO A 140 -4.18 -14.02 -11.08
N ARG A 141 -4.61 -13.11 -10.20
CA ARG A 141 -5.76 -12.22 -10.44
C ARG A 141 -5.53 -11.29 -11.64
N VAL A 142 -4.28 -10.91 -11.89
CA VAL A 142 -3.84 -10.11 -13.06
C VAL A 142 -4.28 -10.74 -14.39
N VAL A 143 -4.31 -12.07 -14.48
CA VAL A 143 -4.68 -12.80 -15.72
C VAL A 143 -6.17 -12.67 -16.04
N LEU A 144 -7.00 -12.20 -15.10
CA LEU A 144 -8.43 -11.97 -15.32
C LEU A 144 -8.73 -10.70 -16.13
N ALA A 145 -7.77 -9.79 -16.27
CA ALA A 145 -7.96 -8.49 -16.94
C ALA A 145 -8.52 -8.63 -18.37
N PRO A 146 -7.97 -9.48 -19.26
CA PRO A 146 -8.51 -9.64 -20.61
C PRO A 146 -9.92 -10.22 -20.63
N ILE A 147 -10.26 -11.09 -19.66
CA ILE A 147 -11.61 -11.67 -19.55
C ILE A 147 -12.60 -10.57 -19.21
N PHE A 148 -12.31 -9.73 -18.20
CA PHE A 148 -13.19 -8.62 -17.85
C PHE A 148 -13.38 -7.64 -19.00
N ILE A 149 -12.31 -7.35 -19.76
CA ILE A 149 -12.43 -6.50 -20.96
C ILE A 149 -13.31 -7.16 -22.02
N MET A 150 -13.16 -8.46 -22.25
CA MET A 150 -13.98 -9.19 -23.22
C MET A 150 -15.48 -9.16 -22.87
N ILE A 151 -15.83 -9.33 -21.58
CA ILE A 151 -17.24 -9.41 -21.16
C ILE A 151 -17.88 -8.05 -20.85
N MET A 152 -17.11 -7.08 -20.34
CA MET A 152 -17.61 -5.77 -19.90
C MET A 152 -17.16 -4.62 -20.81
N GLY A 153 -16.30 -4.88 -21.79
CA GLY A 153 -15.76 -3.87 -22.71
C GLY A 153 -14.61 -3.05 -22.13
N LEU A 154 -14.19 -2.03 -22.89
CA LEU A 154 -13.06 -1.15 -22.56
C LEU A 154 -13.40 -0.03 -21.55
N GLY A 155 -14.64 0.06 -21.09
CA GLY A 155 -15.08 1.11 -20.17
C GLY A 155 -14.67 0.89 -18.72
N LEU A 156 -15.18 1.76 -17.84
CA LEU A 156 -14.93 1.80 -16.39
C LEU A 156 -15.14 0.43 -15.71
N ALA A 157 -16.20 -0.29 -16.09
CA ALA A 157 -16.63 -1.52 -15.42
C ALA A 157 -15.54 -2.61 -15.39
N SER A 158 -14.77 -2.79 -16.47
CA SER A 158 -13.74 -3.84 -16.51
C SER A 158 -12.56 -3.55 -15.58
N LYS A 159 -12.20 -2.28 -15.39
CA LYS A 159 -11.07 -1.85 -14.55
C LYS A 159 -11.47 -1.87 -13.09
N VAL A 160 -12.67 -1.35 -12.80
CA VAL A 160 -13.28 -1.45 -11.48
C VAL A 160 -13.41 -2.91 -11.05
N ALA A 161 -13.83 -3.82 -11.93
CA ALA A 161 -13.92 -5.25 -11.61
C ALA A 161 -12.56 -5.85 -11.24
N LEU A 162 -11.49 -5.44 -11.92
CA LEU A 162 -10.13 -5.91 -11.63
C LEU A 162 -9.58 -5.32 -10.33
N ALA A 163 -9.75 -4.01 -10.11
CA ALA A 163 -9.40 -3.37 -8.84
C ALA A 163 -10.18 -4.00 -7.67
N PHE A 164 -11.49 -4.20 -7.86
CA PHE A 164 -12.38 -4.86 -6.90
C PHE A 164 -11.87 -6.25 -6.53
N ILE A 165 -11.56 -7.11 -7.50
CA ILE A 165 -11.19 -8.50 -7.18
C ILE A 165 -9.85 -8.57 -6.45
N MET A 166 -8.89 -7.71 -6.79
CA MET A 166 -7.61 -7.63 -6.08
C MET A 166 -7.80 -7.18 -4.63
N VAL A 167 -8.57 -6.12 -4.41
CA VAL A 167 -8.87 -5.59 -3.07
C VAL A 167 -9.67 -6.60 -2.25
N PHE A 168 -10.74 -7.15 -2.83
CA PHE A 168 -11.65 -8.08 -2.18
C PHE A 168 -10.89 -9.22 -1.52
N PHE A 169 -9.98 -9.89 -2.23
CA PHE A 169 -9.26 -11.04 -1.66
C PHE A 169 -8.28 -10.65 -0.56
N VAL A 170 -7.61 -9.51 -0.66
CA VAL A 170 -6.70 -9.02 0.39
C VAL A 170 -7.49 -8.74 1.66
N VAL A 171 -8.59 -8.00 1.55
CA VAL A 171 -9.41 -7.61 2.71
C VAL A 171 -10.17 -8.81 3.27
N PHE A 172 -10.75 -9.65 2.41
CA PHE A 172 -11.40 -10.91 2.79
C PHE A 172 -10.46 -11.81 3.58
N ALA A 173 -9.24 -12.03 3.10
CA ALA A 173 -8.29 -12.93 3.75
C ALA A 173 -7.88 -12.41 5.14
N ASN A 174 -7.63 -11.11 5.29
CA ASN A 174 -7.28 -10.50 6.56
C ASN A 174 -8.47 -10.48 7.54
N ALA A 175 -9.68 -10.15 7.06
CA ALA A 175 -10.89 -10.18 7.89
C ALA A 175 -11.21 -11.61 8.36
N PHE A 176 -11.12 -12.60 7.46
CA PHE A 176 -11.33 -14.01 7.77
C PHE A 176 -10.32 -14.54 8.79
N GLN A 177 -9.03 -14.22 8.62
CA GLN A 177 -7.98 -14.60 9.57
C GLN A 177 -8.16 -13.89 10.91
N GLY A 178 -8.39 -12.58 10.92
CA GLY A 178 -8.60 -11.81 12.14
C GLY A 178 -9.77 -12.31 12.99
N VAL A 179 -10.86 -12.78 12.36
CA VAL A 179 -11.98 -13.42 13.07
C VAL A 179 -11.60 -14.79 13.63
N ARG A 180 -10.77 -15.57 12.92
CA ARG A 180 -10.35 -16.91 13.36
C ARG A 180 -9.26 -16.90 14.42
N GLU A 181 -8.43 -15.87 14.43
CA GLU A 181 -7.37 -15.64 15.42
C GLU A 181 -7.86 -14.90 16.66
N ALA A 182 -9.09 -14.34 16.63
CA ALA A 182 -9.72 -13.79 17.82
C ALA A 182 -9.64 -14.80 18.98
N ASP A 183 -9.09 -14.35 20.10
CA ASP A 183 -8.66 -15.22 21.19
C ASP A 183 -9.83 -16.08 21.68
N ARG A 184 -9.68 -17.41 21.51
CA ARG A 184 -10.67 -18.39 21.93
C ARG A 184 -10.94 -18.29 23.43
N ASN A 185 -9.96 -17.86 24.22
CA ASN A 185 -10.13 -17.62 25.65
C ASN A 185 -11.01 -16.40 25.89
N MET A 186 -10.86 -15.32 25.10
CA MET A 186 -11.69 -14.12 25.21
C MET A 186 -13.15 -14.43 24.83
N ILE A 187 -13.36 -15.25 23.79
CA ILE A 187 -14.69 -15.77 23.41
C ILE A 187 -15.27 -16.70 24.50
N ALA A 188 -14.47 -17.63 25.03
CA ALA A 188 -14.90 -18.56 26.07
C ALA A 188 -15.26 -17.84 27.38
N ASN A 189 -14.43 -16.88 27.80
CA ASN A 189 -14.67 -16.07 28.99
C ASN A 189 -15.95 -15.24 28.85
N ALA A 190 -16.18 -14.61 27.69
CA ALA A 190 -17.41 -13.87 27.43
C ALA A 190 -18.65 -14.77 27.53
N ARG A 191 -18.57 -16.01 27.00
CA ARG A 191 -19.66 -17.00 27.11
C ARG A 191 -19.88 -17.46 28.56
N ILE A 192 -18.82 -17.64 29.34
CA ILE A 192 -18.93 -17.97 30.78
C ILE A 192 -19.63 -16.85 31.55
N LEU A 193 -19.39 -15.59 31.17
CA LEU A 193 -20.07 -14.41 31.74
C LEU A 193 -21.51 -14.23 31.23
N GLY A 194 -22.04 -15.15 30.41
CA GLY A 194 -23.41 -15.12 29.92
C GLY A 194 -23.63 -14.28 28.66
N ALA A 195 -22.57 -13.87 27.96
CA ALA A 195 -22.71 -13.11 26.72
C ALA A 195 -23.37 -13.96 25.63
N SER A 196 -24.40 -13.41 24.98
CA SER A 196 -25.04 -13.99 23.79
C SER A 196 -24.08 -14.01 22.60
N ASP A 197 -24.33 -14.88 21.61
CA ASP A 197 -23.51 -14.95 20.39
C ASP A 197 -23.41 -13.61 19.63
N TRP A 198 -24.44 -12.76 19.74
CA TRP A 198 -24.40 -11.42 19.17
C TRP A 198 -23.47 -10.49 19.94
N GLN A 199 -23.51 -10.52 21.28
CA GLN A 199 -22.60 -9.74 22.12
C GLN A 199 -21.15 -10.18 21.92
N VAL A 200 -20.88 -11.49 21.90
CA VAL A 200 -19.55 -12.03 21.57
C VAL A 200 -19.08 -11.52 20.20
N THR A 201 -19.97 -11.50 19.21
CA THR A 201 -19.60 -11.02 17.86
C THR A 201 -19.28 -9.53 17.88
N ARG A 202 -20.17 -8.71 18.44
CA ARG A 202 -20.07 -7.24 18.38
C ARG A 202 -18.99 -6.68 19.29
N GLU A 203 -18.75 -7.30 20.45
CA GLU A 203 -17.90 -6.75 21.52
C GLU A 203 -16.53 -7.44 21.60
N VAL A 204 -16.39 -8.66 21.07
CA VAL A 204 -15.12 -9.41 21.09
C VAL A 204 -14.58 -9.59 19.68
N ILE A 205 -15.32 -10.26 18.81
CA ILE A 205 -14.83 -10.69 17.50
C ILE A 205 -14.61 -9.50 16.56
N VAL A 206 -15.60 -8.62 16.40
CA VAL A 206 -15.52 -7.48 15.50
C VAL A 206 -14.38 -6.55 15.92
N PRO A 207 -14.27 -6.09 17.19
CA PRO A 207 -13.15 -5.23 17.61
C PRO A 207 -11.77 -5.87 17.41
N SER A 208 -11.62 -7.17 17.69
CA SER A 208 -10.36 -7.88 17.40
C SER A 208 -10.03 -7.92 15.90
N ALA A 209 -11.04 -8.17 15.05
CA ALA A 209 -10.86 -8.18 13.61
C ALA A 209 -10.65 -6.77 13.02
N MET A 210 -11.16 -5.71 13.66
CA MET A 210 -11.00 -4.33 13.17
C MET A 210 -9.54 -3.92 13.05
N SER A 211 -8.67 -4.35 13.98
CA SER A 211 -7.22 -4.07 13.90
C SER A 211 -6.59 -4.66 12.63
N TRP A 212 -6.98 -5.89 12.28
CA TRP A 212 -6.54 -6.57 11.06
C TRP A 212 -7.13 -5.93 9.80
N ILE A 213 -8.41 -5.56 9.85
CA ILE A 213 -9.10 -4.90 8.74
C ILE A 213 -8.42 -3.55 8.45
N PHE A 214 -8.19 -2.72 9.46
CA PHE A 214 -7.51 -1.43 9.28
C PHE A 214 -6.07 -1.59 8.77
N ALA A 215 -5.31 -2.55 9.31
CA ALA A 215 -3.98 -2.84 8.80
C ALA A 215 -3.98 -3.26 7.32
N SER A 216 -5.03 -3.97 6.87
CA SER A 216 -5.17 -4.41 5.48
C SER A 216 -5.57 -3.29 4.52
N LEU A 217 -6.14 -2.17 4.99
CA LEU A 217 -6.64 -1.11 4.11
C LEU A 217 -5.50 -0.47 3.30
N HIS A 218 -4.37 -0.15 3.93
CA HIS A 218 -3.20 0.44 3.26
C HIS A 218 -2.70 -0.43 2.10
N VAL A 219 -2.47 -1.72 2.40
CA VAL A 219 -2.02 -2.69 1.41
C VAL A 219 -3.06 -2.85 0.30
N SER A 220 -4.34 -2.93 0.66
CA SER A 220 -5.41 -3.12 -0.31
C SER A 220 -5.60 -1.94 -1.25
N PHE A 221 -5.31 -0.71 -0.80
CA PHE A 221 -5.35 0.46 -1.68
C PHE A 221 -4.25 0.41 -2.75
N GLY A 222 -3.03 -0.01 -2.38
CA GLY A 222 -1.97 -0.28 -3.36
C GLY A 222 -2.43 -1.30 -4.42
N PHE A 223 -3.12 -2.35 -4.00
CA PHE A 223 -3.73 -3.33 -4.92
C PHE A 223 -4.86 -2.75 -5.79
N ALA A 224 -5.62 -1.77 -5.30
CA ALA A 224 -6.64 -1.09 -6.10
C ALA A 224 -6.01 -0.29 -7.25
N ILE A 225 -4.94 0.46 -6.97
CA ILE A 225 -4.17 1.18 -7.99
C ILE A 225 -3.56 0.21 -8.99
N ILE A 226 -2.92 -0.87 -8.52
CA ILE A 226 -2.37 -1.92 -9.40
C ILE A 226 -3.47 -2.50 -10.29
N GLY A 227 -4.65 -2.80 -9.72
CA GLY A 227 -5.78 -3.35 -10.47
C GLY A 227 -6.30 -2.41 -11.55
N ALA A 228 -6.45 -1.11 -11.25
CA ALA A 228 -6.84 -0.12 -12.25
C ALA A 228 -5.79 -0.03 -13.39
N ILE A 229 -4.52 0.19 -13.05
CA ILE A 229 -3.44 0.34 -14.02
C ILE A 229 -3.26 -0.90 -14.89
N VAL A 230 -3.33 -2.10 -14.31
CA VAL A 230 -3.25 -3.36 -15.08
C VAL A 230 -4.44 -3.46 -16.05
N GLY A 231 -5.65 -3.11 -15.60
CA GLY A 231 -6.83 -3.12 -16.45
C GLY A 231 -6.71 -2.11 -17.60
N GLU A 232 -6.22 -0.91 -17.32
CA GLU A 232 -5.95 0.12 -18.31
C GLU A 232 -4.86 -0.30 -19.30
N PHE A 233 -3.78 -0.90 -18.81
CA PHE A 233 -2.64 -1.34 -19.61
C PHE A 233 -3.01 -2.45 -20.60
N VAL A 234 -3.91 -3.36 -20.22
CA VAL A 234 -4.45 -4.39 -21.12
C VAL A 234 -5.40 -3.78 -22.15
N GLY A 235 -6.17 -2.76 -21.77
CA GLY A 235 -6.84 -1.91 -22.75
C GLY A 235 -7.83 -0.93 -22.13
N ALA A 236 -7.61 0.36 -22.36
CA ALA A 236 -8.53 1.44 -22.03
C ALA A 236 -8.53 2.53 -23.11
N ARG A 237 -9.40 3.53 -22.93
CA ARG A 237 -9.37 4.77 -23.72
C ARG A 237 -8.56 5.88 -23.04
N TYR A 238 -8.60 5.90 -21.72
CA TYR A 238 -7.95 6.90 -20.87
C TYR A 238 -7.39 6.19 -19.63
N GLY A 239 -6.50 6.85 -18.91
CA GLY A 239 -5.89 6.33 -17.70
C GLY A 239 -4.37 6.32 -17.77
N ILE A 240 -3.71 6.29 -16.61
CA ILE A 240 -2.25 6.27 -16.56
C ILE A 240 -1.69 4.97 -17.15
N GLY A 241 -2.34 3.83 -16.93
CA GLY A 241 -1.99 2.57 -17.56
C GLY A 241 -2.11 2.60 -19.09
N GLN A 242 -3.04 3.40 -19.62
CA GLN A 242 -3.14 3.65 -21.07
C GLN A 242 -1.95 4.49 -21.56
N LEU A 243 -1.55 5.52 -20.83
CA LEU A 243 -0.33 6.30 -21.14
C LEU A 243 0.93 5.42 -21.15
N ILE A 244 1.05 4.50 -20.20
CA ILE A 244 2.13 3.50 -20.19
C ILE A 244 2.06 2.61 -21.44
N SER A 245 0.87 2.15 -21.81
CA SER A 245 0.68 1.26 -22.95
C SER A 245 1.04 1.94 -24.28
N ILE A 246 0.68 3.22 -24.44
CA ILE A 246 1.03 4.04 -25.60
C ILE A 246 2.53 4.31 -25.65
N ALA A 247 3.12 4.78 -24.55
CA ALA A 247 4.55 5.05 -24.48
C ALA A 247 5.39 3.79 -24.78
N LYS A 248 4.95 2.62 -24.28
CA LYS A 248 5.52 1.32 -24.64
C LYS A 248 5.39 1.03 -26.14
N GLY A 249 4.22 1.28 -26.73
CA GLY A 249 3.97 1.07 -28.17
C GLY A 249 4.81 1.98 -29.08
N THR A 250 5.17 3.18 -28.61
CA THR A 250 6.01 4.14 -29.34
C THR A 250 7.48 4.09 -28.93
N PHE A 251 7.89 3.14 -28.08
CA PHE A 251 9.23 3.03 -27.51
C PHE A 251 9.72 4.32 -26.81
N ASP A 252 8.81 5.04 -26.18
CA ASP A 252 9.09 6.24 -25.40
C ASP A 252 9.41 5.88 -23.94
N ALA A 253 10.68 5.56 -23.67
CA ALA A 253 11.12 5.22 -22.32
C ALA A 253 10.88 6.38 -21.33
N ALA A 254 11.08 7.64 -21.74
CA ALA A 254 10.82 8.79 -20.88
C ALA A 254 9.35 8.86 -20.46
N GLY A 255 8.41 8.66 -21.39
CA GLY A 255 6.99 8.56 -21.10
C GLY A 255 6.64 7.39 -20.17
N MET A 256 7.21 6.21 -20.40
CA MET A 256 6.97 5.05 -19.54
C MET A 256 7.41 5.31 -18.09
N PHE A 257 8.63 5.80 -17.89
CA PHE A 257 9.13 6.12 -16.55
C PHE A 257 8.40 7.31 -15.91
N ALA A 258 8.00 8.32 -16.70
CA ALA A 258 7.18 9.43 -16.23
C ALA A 258 5.85 8.94 -15.64
N ALA A 259 5.15 8.05 -16.34
CA ALA A 259 3.90 7.49 -15.86
C ALA A 259 4.09 6.63 -14.60
N ILE A 260 5.15 5.82 -14.52
CA ILE A 260 5.48 5.03 -13.31
C ILE A 260 5.77 5.94 -12.11
N ILE A 261 6.56 7.00 -12.31
CA ILE A 261 6.89 7.98 -11.27
C ILE A 261 5.63 8.73 -10.82
N LEU A 262 4.75 9.09 -11.75
CA LEU A 262 3.46 9.71 -11.42
C LEU A 262 2.61 8.79 -10.52
N VAL A 263 2.50 7.51 -10.87
CA VAL A 263 1.79 6.51 -10.04
C VAL A 263 2.42 6.39 -8.66
N MET A 264 3.75 6.36 -8.58
CA MET A 264 4.47 6.32 -7.30
C MET A 264 4.10 7.54 -6.43
N PHE A 265 4.14 8.76 -6.98
CA PHE A 265 3.76 9.97 -6.24
C PHE A 265 2.30 9.93 -5.78
N VAL A 266 1.38 9.53 -6.65
CA VAL A 266 -0.05 9.43 -6.32
C VAL A 266 -0.29 8.40 -5.21
N THR A 267 0.36 7.24 -5.29
CA THR A 267 0.26 6.18 -4.29
C THR A 267 0.80 6.66 -2.94
N LEU A 268 1.95 7.35 -2.91
CA LEU A 268 2.52 7.92 -1.68
C LEU A 268 1.62 8.99 -1.04
N ILE A 269 1.03 9.87 -1.86
CA ILE A 269 0.07 10.88 -1.37
C ILE A 269 -1.16 10.20 -0.78
N ALA A 270 -1.69 9.19 -1.46
CA ALA A 270 -2.85 8.46 -0.99
C ALA A 270 -2.56 7.66 0.29
N GLU A 271 -1.40 7.00 0.40
CA GLU A 271 -0.94 6.32 1.61
C GLU A 271 -0.84 7.31 2.79
N PHE A 272 -0.30 8.50 2.55
CA PHE A 272 -0.24 9.56 3.56
C PHE A 272 -1.64 9.98 4.04
N ILE A 273 -2.57 10.19 3.10
CA ILE A 273 -3.98 10.51 3.41
C ILE A 273 -4.63 9.37 4.20
N MET A 274 -4.43 8.12 3.79
CA MET A 274 -4.96 6.95 4.52
C MET A 274 -4.43 6.85 5.93
N THR A 275 -3.13 7.09 6.12
CA THR A 275 -2.49 7.11 7.44
C THR A 275 -3.09 8.20 8.33
N MET A 276 -3.37 9.37 7.77
CA MET A 276 -4.06 10.45 8.51
C MET A 276 -5.48 10.03 8.93
N VAL A 277 -6.22 9.37 8.04
CA VAL A 277 -7.58 8.89 8.32
C VAL A 277 -7.56 7.77 9.37
N GLU A 278 -6.66 6.80 9.24
CA GLU A 278 -6.49 5.71 10.22
C GLU A 278 -6.16 6.29 11.60
N ASN A 279 -5.18 7.19 11.71
CA ASN A 279 -4.81 7.77 13.01
C ASN A 279 -5.96 8.54 13.69
N ARG A 280 -6.93 9.03 12.92
CA ARG A 280 -8.14 9.66 13.48
C ARG A 280 -9.17 8.63 13.94
N LEU A 281 -9.33 7.52 13.22
CA LEU A 281 -10.33 6.48 13.49
C LEU A 281 -9.86 5.43 14.52
N ALA A 282 -8.56 5.16 14.55
CA ALA A 282 -7.94 4.13 15.37
C ALA A 282 -7.40 4.66 16.72
N LYS A 283 -7.90 5.81 17.21
CA LYS A 283 -7.50 6.39 18.51
C LYS A 283 -7.71 5.44 19.70
N TRP A 284 -8.56 4.44 19.54
CA TRP A 284 -8.84 3.40 20.54
C TRP A 284 -7.78 2.28 20.57
N ARG A 285 -6.93 2.17 19.55
CA ARG A 285 -5.86 1.18 19.49
C ARG A 285 -4.73 1.63 20.42
N PRO A 286 -4.32 0.84 21.42
CA PRO A 286 -3.07 1.10 22.13
C PRO A 286 -1.98 1.23 21.07
N GLN A 287 -1.24 2.33 21.06
CA GLN A 287 -0.04 2.42 20.26
C GLN A 287 0.85 1.26 20.70
N GLN A 288 0.97 0.24 19.85
CA GLN A 288 2.07 -0.69 19.97
C GLN A 288 3.30 0.20 19.86
N HIS A 289 3.94 0.49 21.00
CA HIS A 289 5.30 0.94 21.00
C HIS A 289 6.04 -0.10 20.17
N MET A 290 6.37 0.26 18.93
CA MET A 290 7.42 -0.42 18.21
C MET A 290 8.65 -0.17 19.06
N ASP A 291 8.88 -1.08 20.00
CA ASP A 291 10.14 -1.16 20.72
C ASP A 291 11.21 -1.11 19.64
N ALA A 292 11.99 -0.05 19.70
CA ALA A 292 13.23 0.04 18.98
C ALA A 292 14.06 -1.18 19.38
N GLN A 293 14.04 -2.21 18.53
CA GLN A 293 15.03 -3.28 18.52
C GLN A 293 16.16 -2.88 17.58
#